data_AF-A0A521D5R8-F1
#
_entry.id   AF-A0A521D5R8-F1
#
_cell.length_a   1.000
_cell.length_b   1.000
_cell.length_c   1.000
_cell.angle_alpha   90.00
_cell.angle_beta   90.00
_cell.angle_gamma   90.00
#
_symmetry.space_group_name_H-M   'P 1'
#
loop_
_entity.id
_entity.type
_entity.pdbx_description
1 polymer ?
#
loop_
_entity_poly.entity_id
_entity_poly.type
_entity_poly.pdbx_seq_one_letter_code
_entity_poly.pdbx_strand_id
1 'polypeptide(L)' 'MKNQNLTNGKKLNKKQLRVITGGKEMCLLPDLTCKKFSFTCAEIQCQPGIEL' A
#
# COMPACT_ATOMS: atom_id res chain seq x y z
N MET A 1 -14.80 8.13 -7.82
CA MET A 1 -13.64 8.58 -7.03
C MET A 1 -13.51 10.09 -7.21
N LYS A 2 -13.61 10.88 -6.13
CA LYS A 2 -13.38 12.34 -6.21
C LYS A 2 -11.88 12.55 -6.46
N ASN A 3 -11.54 13.14 -7.61
CA ASN A 3 -10.18 13.56 -7.93
C ASN A 3 -9.74 14.63 -6.93
N GLN A 4 -9.00 14.22 -5.90
CA GLN A 4 -8.29 15.17 -5.04
C GLN A 4 -7.17 15.80 -5.88
N ASN A 5 -7.34 17.08 -6.22
CA ASN A 5 -6.35 17.86 -6.93
C ASN A 5 -5.18 18.10 -5.96
N LEU A 6 -4.20 17.18 -5.94
CA LEU A 6 -2.99 17.24 -5.13
C LEU A 6 -2.05 18.31 -5.69
N THR A 7 -2.40 19.58 -5.54
CA THR A 7 -1.65 20.70 -6.12
C THR A 7 -0.30 20.99 -5.44
N ASN A 8 0.16 20.21 -4.44
CA ASN A 8 1.46 20.44 -3.78
C ASN A 8 2.11 19.17 -3.19
N GLY A 9 1.97 18.01 -3.84
CA GLY A 9 2.66 16.78 -3.42
C GLY A 9 4.06 16.66 -4.05
N LYS A 10 5.14 16.62 -3.25
CA LYS A 10 6.48 16.26 -3.75
C LYS A 10 6.43 14.84 -4.32
N LYS A 11 6.68 14.68 -5.62
CA LYS A 11 6.79 13.36 -6.25
C LYS A 11 7.93 12.59 -5.60
N LEU A 12 7.59 11.51 -4.90
CA LEU A 12 8.57 10.65 -4.25
C LEU A 12 9.26 9.76 -5.30
N ASN A 13 10.57 9.57 -5.14
CA ASN A 13 11.29 8.57 -5.91
C ASN A 13 11.00 7.16 -5.35
N LYS A 14 11.33 6.12 -6.12
CA LYS A 14 11.07 4.71 -5.74
C LYS A 14 11.67 4.35 -4.37
N LYS A 15 12.83 4.90 -4.02
CA LYS A 15 13.50 4.64 -2.73
C LYS A 15 12.71 5.26 -1.57
N GLN A 16 12.29 6.51 -1.72
CA GLN A 16 11.47 7.23 -0.74
C GLN A 16 10.12 6.54 -0.53
N LEU A 17 9.48 6.11 -1.61
CA LEU A 17 8.22 5.36 -1.55
C LEU A 17 8.38 4.03 -0.82
N ARG A 18 9.47 3.28 -1.08
CA ARG A 18 9.81 2.05 -0.34
C ARG A 18 10.05 2.30 1.14
N VAL A 19 10.74 3.39 1.50
CA VAL A 19 10.98 3.74 2.91
C VAL A 19 9.66 4.00 3.63
N ILE A 20 8.74 4.77 3.04
CA ILE A 20 7.45 5.09 3.65
C ILE A 20 6.57 3.84 3.80
N THR A 21 6.57 2.96 2.81
CA THR A 21 5.80 1.70 2.85
C THR A 21 6.49 0.61 3.69
N GLY A 22 7.71 0.85 4.21
CA GLY A 22 8.49 -0.15 4.94
C GLY A 22 9.02 -1.29 4.06
N GLY A 23 9.10 -1.09 2.74
CA GLY A 23 9.51 -2.11 1.78
C GLY A 23 8.44 -3.17 1.51
N LYS A 24 7.20 -2.94 1.97
CA LYS A 24 6.07 -3.83 1.76
C LYS A 24 5.71 -3.95 0.28
N GLU A 25 5.25 -5.13 -0.10
CA GLU A 25 4.82 -5.43 -1.46
C GLU A 25 3.33 -5.12 -1.66
N MET A 26 2.95 -4.83 -2.89
CA MET A 26 1.54 -4.71 -3.27
C MET A 26 0.94 -6.10 -3.36
N CYS A 27 0.02 -6.41 -2.46
CA CYS A 27 -0.70 -7.68 -2.42
C CYS A 27 -2.10 -7.57 -3.00
N LEU A 28 -2.56 -6.35 -3.34
CA LEU A 28 -3.85 -6.14 -3.96
C LEU A 28 -3.80 -6.38 -5.47
N LEU A 29 -4.74 -7.19 -5.98
CA LEU A 29 -4.95 -7.40 -7.40
C LEU A 29 -5.84 -6.30 -8.00
N PRO A 30 -5.89 -6.15 -9.33
CA PRO A 30 -6.70 -5.13 -10.01
C PRO A 30 -8.21 -5.24 -9.73
N ASP A 31 -8.68 -6.42 -9.37
CA ASP A 31 -10.06 -6.75 -8.97
C ASP A 31 -10.34 -6.48 -7.48
N LEU A 32 -9.42 -5.79 -6.78
CA LEU A 32 -9.51 -5.46 -5.35
C LEU A 32 -9.47 -6.68 -4.42
N THR A 33 -9.08 -7.86 -4.93
CA THR A 33 -8.88 -9.04 -4.10
C THR A 33 -7.43 -9.11 -3.60
N CYS A 34 -7.23 -9.71 -2.43
CA CYS A 34 -5.89 -9.94 -1.90
C CYS A 34 -5.26 -11.15 -2.61
N LYS A 35 -4.15 -10.95 -3.32
CA LYS A 35 -3.31 -12.02 -3.89
C LYS A 35 -2.78 -12.97 -2.81
N LYS A 36 -2.45 -12.41 -1.64
CA LYS A 36 -1.99 -13.15 -0.45
C LYS A 36 -2.23 -12.32 0.81
N PHE A 37 -2.31 -13.01 1.95
CA PHE A 37 -2.33 -12.39 3.26
C PHE A 37 -0.96 -12.53 3.93
N SER A 38 -0.29 -11.43 4.20
CA SER A 38 1.04 -11.42 4.83
C SER A 38 1.33 -10.07 5.48
N PHE A 39 2.11 -10.07 6.55
CA PHE A 39 2.63 -8.82 7.15
C PHE A 39 3.54 -8.03 6.20
N THR A 40 4.03 -8.68 5.14
CA THR A 40 4.79 -8.04 4.06
C THR A 40 3.93 -7.23 3.10
N CYS A 41 2.59 -7.35 3.16
CA CYS A 41 1.67 -6.64 2.29
C CYS A 41 1.48 -5.19 2.72
N ALA A 42 1.57 -4.26 1.77
CA ALA A 42 1.38 -2.83 2.04
C ALA A 42 -0.07 -2.53 2.45
N GLU A 43 -1.02 -3.27 1.90
CA GLU A 43 -2.45 -3.07 2.14
C GLU A 43 -2.89 -3.73 3.45
N ILE A 44 -3.50 -2.95 4.35
CA ILE A 44 -3.95 -3.39 5.67
C ILE A 44 -4.99 -4.52 5.56
N GLN A 45 -5.90 -4.42 4.59
CA GLN A 45 -6.90 -5.46 4.34
C GLN A 45 -6.30 -6.83 3.93
N CYS A 46 -5.05 -6.84 3.47
CA CYS A 46 -4.32 -8.05 3.10
C CYS A 46 -3.25 -8.40 4.16
N GLN A 47 -3.26 -7.78 5.33
CA GLN A 47 -2.45 -8.20 6.46
C GLN A 47 -3.30 -9.12 7.35
N PRO A 48 -2.75 -10.25 7.83
CA PRO A 48 -3.47 -11.07 8.80
C PRO A 48 -3.78 -10.22 10.03
N GLY A 49 -5.03 -10.27 10.49
CA GLY A 49 -5.46 -9.56 11.68
C GLY A 49 -4.63 -10.02 12.87
N ILE A 50 -3.95 -9.08 13.52
CA ILE A 50 -3.41 -9.33 14.84
C ILE A 50 -4.60 -9.12 15.77
N GLU A 51 -5.31 -10.20 16.10
CA GLU A 51 -6.17 -10.22 17.27
C GLU A 51 -5.21 -10.12 18.47
N LEU A 52 -5.08 -8.92 19.02
CA LEU A 52 -4.26 -8.64 20.20
C LEU A 52 -5.12 -8.80 21.46
#